data_AF-A0A7C4PWJ8-F1
#
_entry.id   AF-A0A7C4PWJ8-F1
#
_cell.length_a   1.000
_cell.length_b   1.000
_cell.length_c   1.000
_cell.angle_alpha   90.00
_cell.angle_beta   90.00
_cell.angle_gamma   90.00
#
_symmetry.space_group_name_H-M   'P 1'
#
loop_
_entity.id
_entity.type
_entity.pdbx_description
1 polymer ?
#
loop_
_entity_poly.entity_id
_entity_poly.type
_entity_poly.pdbx_seq_one_letter_code
_entity_poly.pdbx_strand_id
1 'polypeptide(L)'
;MNDDMLLLAFSLAILTYNLGILLYSLPIPIKSIKRWGSNLIVDAISSSILISCFTLITSLASRILNILGSDWSSYFMWVSGRVALIFSGFSVLTYISGLLKYSYIISLLSSPINVVLGYLSAALSALKVLVFLGSFILNYYSYLILLGVILYSIPFRIGKSVGAYLIAMSIVFYVGLPLMPVFVETFQSSISSVSLESTEISGRVIDLSGNAVPNAVIQLYEGDDVVGTILTNNQGRFILGRGYDLLPKNFSYRISLELYGFTFITSPENISSDVCVGKELCSLNVSVPGLITTAGGALLIPLPTSSNVYGVVVRDNEVNFTLTTNPDVLPTELLIAYPKGTKMKYVIVNDEVFSCQYITDFTWYDININLCSVLLLSNVTNVRVIYEKIFSEKPSISERRIVSMSEIPSFIATMISIGMAFIYSLVFLPSLYLILLLSVSASLARFLGGRGLPIRIF
;
A
#
# COMPACT_ATOMS: atom_id res chain seq x y z
N MET A 1 28.56 33.87 -16.08
CA MET A 1 27.26 34.10 -15.41
C MET A 1 27.40 34.36 -13.92
N ASN A 2 27.98 33.44 -13.12
CA ASN A 2 28.24 33.73 -11.68
C ASN A 2 29.24 34.88 -11.49
N ASP A 3 30.32 34.88 -12.29
CA ASP A 3 31.35 35.92 -12.23
C ASP A 3 30.83 37.30 -12.63
N ASP A 4 29.97 37.37 -13.65
CA ASP A 4 29.34 38.64 -14.09
C ASP A 4 28.43 39.23 -13.01
N MET A 5 27.72 38.38 -12.27
CA MET A 5 26.84 38.78 -11.17
C MET A 5 27.62 39.18 -9.91
N LEU A 6 28.75 38.52 -9.62
CA LEU A 6 29.66 38.94 -8.55
C LEU A 6 30.32 40.29 -8.89
N LEU A 7 30.70 40.50 -10.16
CA LEU A 7 31.22 41.77 -10.65
C LEU A 7 30.17 42.89 -10.53
N LEU A 8 28.91 42.59 -10.84
CA LEU A 8 27.79 43.52 -10.63
C LEU A 8 27.63 43.87 -9.14
N ALA A 9 27.63 42.89 -8.24
CA ALA A 9 27.56 43.13 -6.80
C ALA A 9 28.73 44.00 -6.32
N PHE A 10 29.94 43.76 -6.81
CA PHE A 10 31.13 44.53 -6.44
C PHE A 10 31.09 45.97 -6.96
N SER A 11 30.63 46.18 -8.19
CA SER A 11 30.46 47.53 -8.74
C SER A 11 29.38 48.33 -7.98
N LEU A 12 28.27 47.69 -7.58
CA LEU A 12 27.26 48.27 -6.69
C LEU A 12 27.83 48.63 -5.31
N ALA A 13 28.70 47.78 -4.75
CA ALA A 13 29.38 48.06 -3.48
C ALA A 13 30.30 49.28 -3.60
N ILE A 14 31.11 49.37 -4.67
CA ILE A 14 31.97 50.54 -4.93
C ILE A 14 31.14 51.81 -5.12
N LEU A 15 30.04 51.73 -5.87
CA LEU A 15 29.12 52.87 -6.04
C LEU A 15 28.59 53.35 -4.68
N THR A 16 28.18 52.42 -3.83
CA THR A 16 27.68 52.71 -2.49
C THR A 16 28.75 53.37 -1.61
N TYR A 17 30.01 52.90 -1.72
CA TYR A 17 31.16 53.49 -1.02
C TYR A 17 31.43 54.92 -1.46
N ASN A 18 31.47 55.17 -2.78
CA ASN A 18 31.73 56.50 -3.35
C ASN A 18 30.61 57.50 -3.01
N LEU A 19 29.34 57.07 -3.08
CA LEU A 19 28.21 57.88 -2.62
C LEU A 19 28.31 58.18 -1.12
N GLY A 20 28.76 57.22 -0.32
CA GLY A 20 28.99 57.40 1.11
C GLY A 20 30.06 58.45 1.42
N ILE A 21 31.21 58.39 0.72
CA ILE A 21 32.28 59.40 0.84
C ILE A 21 31.76 60.78 0.44
N LEU A 22 31.09 60.89 -0.70
CA LEU A 22 30.56 62.15 -1.22
C LEU A 22 29.58 62.80 -0.23
N LEU A 23 28.67 62.00 0.34
CA LEU A 23 27.72 62.45 1.38
C LEU A 23 28.41 62.86 2.68
N TYR A 24 29.52 62.21 3.03
CA TYR A 24 30.27 62.52 4.23
C TYR A 24 31.15 63.77 4.07
N SER A 25 31.74 63.98 2.89
CA SER A 25 32.65 65.09 2.58
C SER A 25 31.93 66.40 2.23
N LEU A 26 30.62 66.37 1.97
CA LEU A 26 29.82 67.56 1.68
C LEU A 26 29.95 68.60 2.81
N PRO A 27 30.20 69.90 2.49
CA PRO A 27 30.30 70.98 3.47
C PRO A 27 28.93 71.42 3.98
N ILE A 28 28.07 70.46 4.32
CA ILE A 28 26.71 70.69 4.82
C ILE A 28 26.64 70.20 6.28
N PRO A 29 26.33 71.07 7.26
CA PRO A 29 26.34 70.73 8.68
C PRO A 29 25.07 69.98 9.15
N ILE A 30 24.47 69.13 8.30
CA ILE A 30 23.29 68.33 8.67
C ILE A 30 23.74 66.97 9.19
N LYS A 31 23.56 66.73 10.50
CA LYS A 31 23.96 65.48 11.18
C LYS A 31 23.38 64.23 10.52
N SER A 32 22.12 64.30 10.05
CA SER A 32 21.45 63.18 9.39
C SER A 32 22.16 62.76 8.10
N ILE A 33 22.57 63.72 7.26
CA ILE A 33 23.25 63.43 5.98
C ILE A 33 24.63 62.80 6.23
N LYS A 34 25.39 63.34 7.20
CA LYS A 34 26.70 62.76 7.58
C LYS A 34 26.57 61.34 8.15
N ARG A 35 25.52 61.08 8.93
CA ARG A 35 25.22 59.73 9.44
C ARG A 35 24.88 58.75 8.30
N TRP A 36 24.16 59.20 7.28
CA TRP A 36 23.89 58.40 6.09
C TRP A 36 25.17 58.10 5.31
N GLY A 37 26.05 59.09 5.11
CA GLY A 37 27.35 58.88 4.47
C GLY A 37 28.21 57.84 5.19
N SER A 38 28.36 57.97 6.52
CA SER A 38 29.08 56.98 7.34
C SER A 38 28.46 55.59 7.27
N ASN A 39 27.12 55.47 7.33
CA ASN A 39 26.43 54.19 7.23
C ASN A 39 26.64 53.51 5.86
N LEU A 40 26.60 54.27 4.76
CA LEU A 40 26.82 53.77 3.40
C LEU A 40 28.24 53.24 3.21
N ILE A 41 29.25 53.91 3.79
CA ILE A 41 30.64 53.44 3.79
C ILE A 41 30.74 52.08 4.49
N VAL A 42 30.15 51.94 5.69
CA VAL A 42 30.14 50.68 6.45
C VAL A 42 29.40 49.58 5.68
N ASP A 43 28.29 49.90 5.04
CA ASP A 43 27.52 48.93 4.24
C ASP A 43 28.29 48.45 3.03
N ALA A 44 28.97 49.34 2.31
CA ALA A 44 29.79 49.00 1.17
C ALA A 44 30.98 48.10 1.53
N ILE A 45 31.64 48.38 2.65
CA ILE A 45 32.71 47.52 3.19
C ILE A 45 32.14 46.14 3.56
N SER A 46 31.00 46.10 4.27
CA SER A 46 30.37 44.83 4.64
C SER A 46 29.95 44.00 3.42
N SER A 47 29.48 44.66 2.35
CA SER A 47 29.11 44.01 1.09
C SER A 47 30.33 43.47 0.35
N SER A 48 31.43 44.23 0.33
CA SER A 48 32.70 43.81 -0.29
C SER A 48 33.32 42.60 0.41
N ILE A 49 33.25 42.56 1.75
CA ILE A 49 33.66 41.39 2.55
C ILE A 49 32.78 40.20 2.20
N LEU A 50 31.46 40.39 2.14
CA LEU A 50 30.51 39.32 1.84
C LEU A 50 30.73 38.72 0.43
N ILE A 51 30.98 39.57 -0.57
CA ILE A 51 31.34 39.16 -1.94
C ILE A 51 32.64 38.32 -1.91
N SER A 52 33.66 38.79 -1.18
CA SER A 52 34.94 38.08 -1.06
C SER A 52 34.81 36.73 -0.34
N CYS A 53 33.82 36.60 0.56
CA CYS A 53 33.52 35.37 1.27
C CYS A 53 32.54 34.43 0.55
N PHE A 54 32.05 34.76 -0.64
CA PHE A 54 30.99 34.00 -1.31
C PHE A 54 31.32 32.50 -1.46
N THR A 55 32.51 32.17 -1.95
CA THR A 55 32.97 30.78 -2.13
C THR A 55 33.17 30.04 -0.80
N LEU A 56 33.57 30.77 0.24
CA LEU A 56 33.66 30.22 1.59
C LEU A 56 32.27 29.91 2.15
N ILE A 57 31.29 30.79 1.95
CA ILE A 57 29.91 30.59 2.41
C ILE A 57 29.28 29.36 1.75
N THR A 58 29.40 29.22 0.43
CA THR A 58 28.81 28.10 -0.31
C THR A 58 29.50 26.77 0.04
N SER A 59 30.82 26.75 0.22
CA SER A 59 31.55 25.54 0.64
C SER A 59 31.34 25.18 2.11
N LEU A 60 31.08 26.15 2.98
CA LEU A 60 30.80 25.90 4.39
C LEU A 60 29.45 25.18 4.57
N ALA A 61 28.45 25.52 3.76
CA ALA A 61 27.14 24.86 3.79
C ALA A 61 27.25 23.34 3.50
N SER A 62 28.01 22.95 2.48
CA SER A 62 28.23 21.53 2.18
C SER A 62 29.09 20.81 3.23
N ARG A 63 30.06 21.49 3.84
CA ARG A 63 30.84 20.93 4.95
C ARG A 63 30.00 20.67 6.19
N ILE A 64 29.10 21.59 6.55
CA ILE A 64 28.18 21.39 7.69
C ILE A 64 27.32 20.16 7.44
N LEU A 65 26.78 20.03 6.23
CA LEU A 65 25.94 18.89 5.85
C LEU A 65 26.69 17.55 6.02
N ASN A 66 27.94 17.49 5.56
CA ASN A 66 28.79 16.30 5.71
C ASN A 66 29.10 15.96 7.18
N ILE A 67 29.30 16.97 8.05
CA ILE A 67 29.54 16.76 9.50
C ILE A 67 28.30 16.19 10.18
N LEU A 68 27.10 16.61 9.74
CA LEU A 68 25.83 16.12 10.28
C LEU A 68 25.47 14.72 9.76
N GLY A 69 26.27 14.12 8.88
CA GLY A 69 26.05 12.77 8.36
C GLY A 69 24.80 12.63 7.48
N SER A 70 24.31 13.75 6.94
CA SER A 70 23.12 13.79 6.09
C SER A 70 23.50 14.18 4.66
N ASP A 71 22.71 13.77 3.69
CA ASP A 71 22.96 14.01 2.28
C ASP A 71 21.66 14.25 1.51
N TRP A 72 21.76 14.89 0.35
CA TRP A 72 20.58 15.17 -0.46
C TRP A 72 19.95 13.91 -1.07
N SER A 73 20.72 12.83 -1.28
CA SER A 73 20.17 11.59 -1.83
C SER A 73 19.24 10.92 -0.82
N SER A 74 19.63 10.83 0.46
CA SER A 74 18.74 10.31 1.51
C SER A 74 17.43 11.08 1.62
N TYR A 75 17.47 12.40 1.52
CA TYR A 75 16.25 13.22 1.46
C TYR A 75 15.33 12.83 0.30
N PHE A 76 15.85 12.79 -0.94
CA PHE A 76 15.01 12.46 -2.09
C PHE A 76 14.51 11.01 -2.04
N MET A 77 15.32 10.06 -1.57
CA MET A 77 14.89 8.68 -1.37
C MET A 77 13.76 8.59 -0.34
N TRP A 78 13.87 9.33 0.77
CA TRP A 78 12.86 9.38 1.82
C TRP A 78 11.53 9.96 1.31
N VAL A 79 11.57 11.08 0.58
CA VAL A 79 10.36 11.67 -0.01
C VAL A 79 9.77 10.74 -1.09
N SER A 80 10.60 10.18 -1.97
CA SER A 80 10.12 9.29 -3.04
C SER A 80 9.50 8.00 -2.49
N GLY A 81 10.06 7.44 -1.42
CA GLY A 81 9.50 6.27 -0.75
C GLY A 81 8.10 6.54 -0.21
N ARG A 82 7.90 7.70 0.43
CA ARG A 82 6.59 8.12 0.95
C ARG A 82 5.58 8.40 -0.17
N VAL A 83 6.01 9.01 -1.28
CA VAL A 83 5.16 9.18 -2.47
C VAL A 83 4.72 7.83 -3.03
N ALA A 84 5.64 6.86 -3.15
CA ALA A 84 5.34 5.53 -3.67
C ALA A 84 4.34 4.78 -2.78
N LEU A 85 4.49 4.84 -1.45
CA LEU A 85 3.56 4.24 -0.48
C LEU A 85 2.15 4.81 -0.59
N ILE A 86 2.01 6.14 -0.72
CA ILE A 86 0.69 6.76 -0.88
C ILE A 86 0.10 6.43 -2.23
N PHE A 87 0.90 6.47 -3.29
CA PHE A 87 0.41 6.21 -4.64
C PHE A 87 -0.11 4.78 -4.77
N SER A 88 0.61 3.78 -4.24
CA SER A 88 0.14 2.39 -4.22
C SER A 88 -1.14 2.23 -3.40
N GLY A 89 -1.21 2.83 -2.21
CA GLY A 89 -2.42 2.83 -1.38
C GLY A 89 -3.61 3.50 -2.05
N PHE A 90 -3.40 4.64 -2.69
CA PHE A 90 -4.42 5.39 -3.44
C PHE A 90 -4.94 4.59 -4.64
N SER A 91 -4.06 3.95 -5.42
CA SER A 91 -4.45 3.10 -6.55
C SER A 91 -5.28 1.88 -6.12
N VAL A 92 -4.88 1.21 -5.04
CA VAL A 92 -5.64 0.07 -4.51
C VAL A 92 -7.01 0.51 -4.00
N LEU A 93 -7.08 1.58 -3.20
CA LEU A 93 -8.33 2.08 -2.64
C LEU A 93 -9.28 2.64 -3.70
N THR A 94 -8.76 3.29 -4.75
CA THR A 94 -9.60 3.73 -5.89
C THR A 94 -10.14 2.56 -6.69
N TYR A 95 -9.33 1.52 -6.92
CA TYR A 95 -9.79 0.29 -7.56
C TYR A 95 -10.90 -0.39 -6.74
N ILE A 96 -10.68 -0.56 -5.44
CA ILE A 96 -11.69 -1.11 -4.52
C ILE A 96 -12.95 -0.24 -4.54
N SER A 97 -12.83 1.08 -4.33
CA SER A 97 -13.97 2.02 -4.37
C SER A 97 -14.77 1.89 -5.68
N GLY A 98 -14.11 1.69 -6.82
CA GLY A 98 -14.75 1.44 -8.11
C GLY A 98 -15.57 0.15 -8.14
N LEU A 99 -15.05 -0.95 -7.58
CA LEU A 99 -15.76 -2.23 -7.50
C LEU A 99 -16.99 -2.16 -6.59
N LEU A 100 -16.87 -1.44 -5.46
CA LEU A 100 -17.96 -1.32 -4.47
C LEU A 100 -19.17 -0.52 -5.00
N LYS A 101 -19.00 0.30 -6.05
CA LYS A 101 -20.10 1.09 -6.66
C LYS A 101 -21.09 0.26 -7.48
N TYR A 102 -20.74 -0.96 -7.85
CA TYR A 102 -21.60 -1.82 -8.69
C TYR A 102 -22.73 -2.50 -7.92
N SER A 103 -22.73 -2.48 -6.58
CA SER A 103 -23.78 -3.09 -5.77
C SER A 103 -24.36 -2.11 -4.74
N TYR A 104 -25.69 -2.12 -4.62
CA TYR A 104 -26.45 -1.13 -3.84
C TYR A 104 -26.11 -1.19 -2.33
N ILE A 105 -25.84 -2.38 -1.80
CA ILE A 105 -25.53 -2.62 -0.37
C ILE A 105 -24.09 -2.23 -0.02
N ILE A 106 -23.16 -2.35 -0.97
CA ILE A 106 -21.72 -2.10 -0.75
C ILE A 106 -21.37 -0.60 -0.96
N SER A 107 -22.31 0.19 -1.51
CA SER A 107 -22.20 1.65 -1.62
C SER A 107 -21.99 2.35 -0.27
N LEU A 108 -22.46 1.77 0.85
CA LEU A 108 -22.28 2.33 2.20
C LEU A 108 -20.81 2.32 2.64
N LEU A 109 -20.01 1.35 2.17
CA LEU A 109 -18.57 1.28 2.43
C LEU A 109 -17.76 2.25 1.54
N SER A 110 -18.35 2.79 0.47
CA SER A 110 -17.65 3.74 -0.42
C SER A 110 -17.40 5.10 0.26
N SER A 111 -18.28 5.51 1.19
CA SER A 111 -18.17 6.77 1.92
C SER A 111 -16.86 6.90 2.72
N PRO A 112 -16.54 5.98 3.67
CA PRO A 112 -15.29 6.06 4.43
C PRO A 112 -14.04 5.91 3.55
N ILE A 113 -14.09 5.07 2.51
CA ILE A 113 -12.97 4.92 1.57
C ILE A 113 -12.69 6.24 0.84
N ASN A 114 -13.73 6.96 0.43
CA ASN A 114 -13.58 8.25 -0.24
C ASN A 114 -12.98 9.32 0.69
N VAL A 115 -13.27 9.29 1.99
CA VAL A 115 -12.64 10.17 2.98
C VAL A 115 -11.13 9.91 3.06
N VAL A 116 -10.73 8.64 3.17
CA VAL A 116 -9.30 8.25 3.18
C VAL A 116 -8.61 8.65 1.87
N LEU A 117 -9.26 8.44 0.72
CA LEU A 117 -8.76 8.89 -0.58
C LEU A 117 -8.54 10.41 -0.62
N GLY A 118 -9.44 11.19 0.00
CA GLY A 118 -9.27 12.64 0.16
C GLY A 118 -8.01 13.00 0.96
N TYR A 119 -7.78 12.31 2.08
CA TYR A 119 -6.58 12.50 2.90
C TYR A 119 -5.29 12.10 2.18
N LEU A 120 -5.29 10.97 1.47
CA LEU A 120 -4.14 10.52 0.68
C LEU A 120 -3.83 11.49 -0.46
N SER A 121 -4.84 12.01 -1.14
CA SER A 121 -4.69 13.02 -2.19
C SER A 121 -4.06 14.31 -1.64
N ALA A 122 -4.54 14.80 -0.49
CA ALA A 122 -3.98 15.97 0.18
C ALA A 122 -2.51 15.75 0.59
N ALA A 123 -2.19 14.59 1.18
CA ALA A 123 -0.83 14.23 1.56
C ALA A 123 0.11 14.12 0.35
N LEU A 124 -0.37 13.56 -0.76
CA LEU A 124 0.39 13.46 -2.01
C LEU A 124 0.68 14.85 -2.60
N SER A 125 -0.28 15.79 -2.52
CA SER A 125 -0.06 17.18 -2.90
C SER A 125 1.02 17.84 -2.04
N ALA A 126 0.97 17.66 -0.72
CA ALA A 126 1.97 18.20 0.21
C ALA A 126 3.39 17.65 -0.07
N LEU A 127 3.52 16.34 -0.32
CA LEU A 127 4.82 15.74 -0.68
C LEU A 127 5.36 16.27 -2.01
N LYS A 128 4.51 16.52 -3.01
CA LYS A 128 4.94 17.16 -4.27
C LYS A 128 5.54 18.54 -4.04
N VAL A 129 4.95 19.32 -3.13
CA VAL A 129 5.52 20.63 -2.73
C VAL A 129 6.90 20.44 -2.10
N LEU A 130 7.11 19.43 -1.25
CA LEU A 130 8.41 19.13 -0.67
C LEU A 130 9.44 18.74 -1.74
N VAL A 131 9.10 17.84 -2.68
CA VAL A 131 9.98 17.47 -3.80
C VAL A 131 10.38 18.70 -4.60
N PHE A 132 9.41 19.54 -4.95
CA PHE A 132 9.66 20.77 -5.70
C PHE A 132 10.58 21.72 -4.93
N LEU A 133 10.28 21.96 -3.65
CA LEU A 133 11.05 22.85 -2.79
C LEU A 133 12.48 22.33 -2.59
N GLY A 134 12.67 21.03 -2.34
CA GLY A 134 13.99 20.41 -2.23
C GLY A 134 14.79 20.50 -3.53
N SER A 135 14.14 20.22 -4.67
CA SER A 135 14.78 20.35 -5.99
C SER A 135 15.15 21.79 -6.33
N PHE A 136 14.31 22.74 -5.95
CA PHE A 136 14.57 24.17 -6.14
C PHE A 136 15.78 24.61 -5.32
N ILE A 137 15.85 24.26 -4.03
CA ILE A 137 16.99 24.62 -3.18
C ILE A 137 18.27 23.93 -3.67
N LEU A 138 18.27 22.62 -3.94
CA LEU A 138 19.48 21.91 -4.36
C LEU A 138 20.10 22.54 -5.63
N ASN A 139 19.27 22.85 -6.63
CA ASN A 139 19.76 23.37 -7.91
C ASN A 139 20.07 24.87 -7.87
N TYR A 140 19.36 25.66 -7.05
CA TYR A 140 19.43 27.12 -7.09
C TYR A 140 20.03 27.78 -5.83
N TYR A 141 20.47 27.04 -4.79
CA TYR A 141 20.95 27.67 -3.54
C TYR A 141 22.09 28.69 -3.77
N SER A 142 23.06 28.38 -4.65
CA SER A 142 24.18 29.27 -4.94
C SER A 142 23.71 30.55 -5.66
N TYR A 143 22.74 30.44 -6.55
CA TYR A 143 22.11 31.57 -7.23
C TYR A 143 21.29 32.44 -6.28
N LEU A 144 20.58 31.83 -5.32
CA LEU A 144 19.82 32.57 -4.30
C LEU A 144 20.73 33.34 -3.35
N ILE A 145 21.87 32.75 -2.94
CA ILE A 145 22.90 33.46 -2.17
C ILE A 145 23.43 34.63 -2.99
N LEU A 146 23.78 34.41 -4.26
CA LEU A 146 24.31 35.45 -5.15
C LEU A 146 23.33 36.61 -5.37
N LEU A 147 22.06 36.30 -5.64
CA LEU A 147 20.98 37.29 -5.70
C LEU A 147 20.86 38.05 -4.38
N GLY A 148 21.00 37.35 -3.27
CA GLY A 148 21.05 37.95 -1.95
C GLY A 148 22.22 38.92 -1.76
N VAL A 149 23.42 38.58 -2.26
CA VAL A 149 24.61 39.44 -2.23
C VAL A 149 24.40 40.71 -3.07
N ILE A 150 23.81 40.58 -4.26
CA ILE A 150 23.49 41.72 -5.14
C ILE A 150 22.52 42.66 -4.42
N LEU A 151 21.40 42.13 -3.90
CA LEU A 151 20.41 42.93 -3.17
C LEU A 151 20.99 43.56 -1.90
N TYR A 152 21.91 42.87 -1.23
CA TYR A 152 22.61 43.38 -0.06
C TYR A 152 23.52 44.57 -0.41
N SER A 153 24.07 44.60 -1.63
CA SER A 153 25.00 45.62 -2.14
C SER A 153 24.29 46.88 -2.71
N ILE A 154 22.96 46.90 -2.77
CA ILE A 154 22.19 48.06 -3.28
C ILE A 154 22.37 49.27 -2.34
N PRO A 155 22.63 50.47 -2.88
CA PRO A 155 22.81 51.68 -2.07
C PRO A 155 21.57 52.02 -1.24
N PHE A 156 21.78 52.83 -0.20
CA PHE A 156 20.72 53.27 0.73
C PHE A 156 20.01 52.15 1.51
N ARG A 157 20.60 50.95 1.57
CA ARG A 157 20.07 49.79 2.30
C ARG A 157 18.69 49.33 1.84
N ILE A 158 18.26 49.68 0.62
CA ILE A 158 16.92 49.34 0.10
C ILE A 158 16.75 47.81 0.03
N GLY A 159 17.76 47.11 -0.49
CA GLY A 159 17.75 45.66 -0.62
C GLY A 159 18.35 44.90 0.57
N LYS A 160 18.94 45.59 1.55
CA LYS A 160 19.80 44.95 2.58
C LYS A 160 19.12 43.84 3.37
N SER A 161 17.89 44.07 3.83
CA SER A 161 17.14 43.06 4.60
C SER A 161 16.67 41.89 3.75
N VAL A 162 16.29 42.14 2.50
CA VAL A 162 15.86 41.10 1.56
C VAL A 162 17.06 40.24 1.16
N GLY A 163 18.20 40.88 0.87
CA GLY A 163 19.45 40.21 0.55
C GLY A 163 19.95 39.34 1.70
N ALA A 164 19.97 39.88 2.92
CA ALA A 164 20.34 39.12 4.12
C ALA A 164 19.42 37.92 4.37
N TYR A 165 18.11 38.07 4.12
CA TYR A 165 17.16 36.97 4.23
C TYR A 165 17.37 35.88 3.18
N LEU A 166 17.59 36.26 1.91
CA LEU A 166 17.87 35.29 0.85
C LEU A 166 19.16 34.51 1.12
N ILE A 167 20.22 35.17 1.58
CA ILE A 167 21.47 34.50 1.97
C ILE A 167 21.20 33.51 3.11
N ALA A 168 20.54 33.95 4.18
CA ALA A 168 20.25 33.13 5.34
C ALA A 168 19.35 31.93 5.00
N MET A 169 18.24 32.17 4.28
CA MET A 169 17.29 31.15 3.87
C MET A 169 17.96 30.10 2.99
N SER A 170 18.78 30.51 2.03
CA SER A 170 19.47 29.57 1.14
C SER A 170 20.40 28.63 1.90
N ILE A 171 21.17 29.17 2.86
CA ILE A 171 22.10 28.37 3.67
C ILE A 171 21.31 27.41 4.58
N VAL A 172 20.33 27.94 5.31
CA VAL A 172 19.54 27.18 6.28
C VAL A 172 18.72 26.09 5.61
N PHE A 173 18.07 26.37 4.49
CA PHE A 173 17.32 25.36 3.75
C PHE A 173 18.23 24.34 3.08
N TYR A 174 19.40 24.76 2.59
CA TYR A 174 20.33 23.83 1.96
C TYR A 174 20.86 22.78 2.94
N VAL A 175 21.15 23.20 4.17
CA VAL A 175 21.61 22.29 5.24
C VAL A 175 20.43 21.59 5.93
N GLY A 176 19.31 22.29 6.09
CA GLY A 176 18.17 21.84 6.89
C GLY A 176 17.29 20.82 6.20
N LEU A 177 16.94 21.00 4.92
CA LEU A 177 16.02 20.06 4.25
C LEU A 177 16.49 18.60 4.30
N PRO A 178 17.79 18.30 4.08
CA PRO A 178 18.30 16.94 4.24
C PRO A 178 18.09 16.29 5.62
N LEU A 179 17.93 17.09 6.68
CA LEU A 179 17.73 16.62 8.05
C LEU A 179 16.25 16.37 8.40
N MET A 180 15.33 16.74 7.51
CA MET A 180 13.88 16.52 7.70
C MET A 180 13.51 15.06 7.95
N PRO A 181 14.08 14.04 7.26
CA PRO A 181 13.79 12.63 7.52
C PRO A 181 14.00 12.24 8.98
N VAL A 182 15.17 12.59 9.53
CA VAL A 182 15.54 12.30 10.92
C VAL A 182 14.59 12.98 11.89
N PHE A 183 14.24 14.25 11.61
CA PHE A 183 13.26 14.98 12.42
C PHE A 183 11.91 14.25 12.45
N VAL A 184 11.36 13.90 11.28
CA VAL A 184 10.05 13.25 11.21
C VAL A 184 10.08 11.90 11.90
N GLU A 185 11.10 11.08 11.70
CA GLU A 185 11.22 9.76 12.33
C GLU A 185 11.28 9.84 13.86
N THR A 186 11.96 10.86 14.41
CA THR A 186 12.05 11.09 15.86
C THR A 186 10.69 11.40 16.48
N PHE A 187 9.80 12.09 15.76
CA PHE A 187 8.48 12.49 16.26
C PHE A 187 7.33 11.59 15.79
N GLN A 188 7.58 10.66 14.86
CA GLN A 188 6.58 9.77 14.30
C GLN A 188 6.24 8.58 15.21
N SER A 189 7.15 8.15 16.09
CA SER A 189 6.99 6.96 16.95
C SER A 189 5.88 7.05 18.00
N SER A 190 5.22 8.20 18.12
CA SER A 190 4.11 8.44 19.07
C SER A 190 2.74 8.05 18.53
N ILE A 191 2.63 7.61 17.26
CA ILE A 191 1.38 7.13 16.69
C ILE A 191 1.44 5.61 16.64
N SER A 192 0.67 4.96 17.52
CA SER A 192 0.43 3.52 17.49
C SER A 192 0.13 3.11 16.05
N SER A 193 0.86 2.10 15.55
CA SER A 193 0.49 1.42 14.31
C SER A 193 -0.97 0.99 14.44
N VAL A 194 -1.87 1.67 13.73
CA VAL A 194 -3.25 1.24 13.62
C VAL A 194 -3.19 0.01 12.72
N SER A 195 -2.94 -1.15 13.32
CA SER A 195 -3.17 -2.42 12.66
C SER A 195 -4.68 -2.54 12.48
N LEU A 196 -5.09 -2.82 11.25
CA LEU A 196 -6.40 -3.39 11.02
C LEU A 196 -6.37 -4.76 11.72
N GLU A 197 -6.84 -4.82 12.97
CA GLU A 197 -7.24 -6.08 13.59
C GLU A 197 -8.48 -6.58 12.84
N SER A 198 -8.27 -7.01 11.60
CA SER A 198 -9.27 -7.74 10.83
C SER A 198 -8.91 -9.20 10.93
N THR A 199 -9.79 -10.00 11.52
CA THR A 199 -9.67 -11.46 11.54
C THR A 199 -9.55 -11.95 10.08
N GLU A 200 -8.38 -12.50 9.72
CA GLU A 200 -8.13 -13.10 8.41
C GLU A 200 -8.08 -14.61 8.60
N ILE A 201 -8.90 -15.34 7.85
CA ILE A 201 -8.84 -16.80 7.78
C ILE A 201 -8.41 -17.20 6.37
N SER A 202 -7.21 -17.78 6.28
CA SER A 202 -6.72 -18.40 5.05
C SER A 202 -7.07 -19.88 5.07
N GLY A 203 -7.98 -20.27 4.17
CA GLY A 203 -8.47 -21.62 4.06
C GLY A 203 -7.88 -22.38 2.89
N ARG A 204 -7.77 -23.71 3.01
CA ARG A 204 -7.48 -24.61 1.88
C ARG A 204 -8.45 -25.79 1.90
N VAL A 205 -9.16 -25.99 0.81
CA VAL A 205 -10.01 -27.15 0.59
C VAL A 205 -9.18 -28.29 0.02
N ILE A 206 -9.30 -29.45 0.67
CA ILE A 206 -8.67 -30.69 0.24
C ILE A 206 -9.72 -31.81 0.12
N ASP A 207 -9.51 -32.70 -0.84
CA ASP A 207 -10.31 -33.92 -0.99
C ASP A 207 -9.84 -35.01 -0.01
N LEU A 208 -10.45 -36.20 -0.10
CA LEU A 208 -10.07 -37.36 0.73
C LEU A 208 -8.60 -37.77 0.57
N SER A 209 -7.99 -37.50 -0.58
CA SER A 209 -6.60 -37.85 -0.91
C SER A 209 -5.60 -36.76 -0.53
N GLY A 210 -6.06 -35.62 0.03
CA GLY A 210 -5.24 -34.46 0.33
C GLY A 210 -4.92 -33.58 -0.89
N ASN A 211 -5.54 -33.85 -2.04
CA ASN A 211 -5.42 -33.02 -3.23
C ASN A 211 -6.22 -31.73 -3.05
N ALA A 212 -5.69 -30.63 -3.61
CA ALA A 212 -6.44 -29.38 -3.65
C ALA A 212 -7.70 -29.51 -4.49
N VAL A 213 -8.81 -28.94 -4.02
CA VAL A 213 -10.07 -28.87 -4.76
C VAL A 213 -10.20 -27.48 -5.40
N PRO A 214 -9.84 -27.30 -6.68
CA PRO A 214 -9.92 -25.99 -7.33
C PRO A 214 -11.35 -25.65 -7.77
N ASN A 215 -11.63 -24.34 -7.88
CA ASN A 215 -12.88 -23.80 -8.45
C ASN A 215 -14.17 -24.30 -7.77
N ALA A 216 -14.09 -24.86 -6.57
CA ALA A 216 -15.23 -25.18 -5.74
C ALA A 216 -15.90 -23.90 -5.22
N VAL A 217 -17.23 -23.95 -5.18
CA VAL A 217 -18.10 -22.91 -4.63
C VAL A 217 -18.31 -23.21 -3.15
N ILE A 218 -17.84 -22.32 -2.29
CA ILE A 218 -18.04 -22.39 -0.86
C ILE A 218 -19.23 -21.50 -0.50
N GLN A 219 -20.25 -22.09 0.11
CA GLN A 219 -21.40 -21.38 0.65
C GLN A 219 -21.29 -21.36 2.18
N LEU A 220 -21.44 -20.17 2.76
CA LEU A 220 -21.38 -19.93 4.19
C LEU A 220 -22.78 -19.59 4.69
N TYR A 221 -23.22 -20.34 5.70
CA TYR A 221 -24.55 -20.23 6.27
C TYR A 221 -24.50 -19.69 7.69
N GLU A 222 -25.43 -18.79 8.00
CA GLU A 222 -25.77 -18.38 9.36
C GLU A 222 -27.21 -18.81 9.63
N GLY A 223 -27.40 -19.87 10.42
CA GLY A 223 -28.68 -20.59 10.44
C GLY A 223 -28.97 -21.24 9.07
N ASP A 224 -30.11 -20.89 8.47
CA ASP A 224 -30.52 -21.37 7.15
C ASP A 224 -30.22 -20.38 6.01
N ASP A 225 -29.78 -19.16 6.34
CA ASP A 225 -29.51 -18.12 5.35
C ASP A 225 -28.08 -18.20 4.82
N VAL A 226 -27.93 -18.12 3.50
CA VAL A 226 -26.63 -17.96 2.85
C VAL A 226 -26.14 -16.53 3.04
N VAL A 227 -25.12 -16.35 3.87
CA VAL A 227 -24.50 -15.05 4.16
C VAL A 227 -23.31 -14.74 3.27
N GLY A 228 -22.64 -15.77 2.73
CA GLY A 228 -21.51 -15.60 1.83
C GLY A 228 -21.33 -16.72 0.82
N THR A 229 -20.79 -16.38 -0.33
CA THR A 229 -20.42 -17.32 -1.41
C THR A 229 -19.03 -16.98 -1.92
N ILE A 230 -18.09 -17.91 -1.84
CA ILE A 230 -16.66 -17.69 -2.11
C ILE A 230 -16.15 -18.79 -3.04
N LEU A 231 -15.22 -18.46 -3.93
CA LEU A 231 -14.59 -19.43 -4.82
C LEU A 231 -13.19 -19.82 -4.34
N THR A 232 -12.86 -21.11 -4.49
CA THR A 232 -11.48 -21.56 -4.34
C THR A 232 -10.66 -21.30 -5.60
N ASN A 233 -9.38 -20.97 -5.43
CA ASN A 233 -8.46 -20.82 -6.55
C ASN A 233 -7.94 -22.17 -7.07
N ASN A 234 -7.06 -22.17 -8.07
CA ASN A 234 -6.45 -23.38 -8.65
C ASN A 234 -5.68 -24.27 -7.65
N GLN A 235 -5.34 -23.75 -6.46
CA GLN A 235 -4.68 -24.47 -5.38
C GLN A 235 -5.64 -24.88 -4.25
N GLY A 236 -6.95 -24.73 -4.47
CA GLY A 236 -8.00 -24.99 -3.49
C GLY A 236 -8.03 -23.99 -2.34
N ARG A 237 -7.36 -22.83 -2.47
CA ARG A 237 -7.31 -21.82 -1.39
C ARG A 237 -8.47 -20.86 -1.48
N PHE A 238 -8.96 -20.45 -0.32
CA PHE A 238 -9.94 -19.37 -0.14
C PHE A 238 -9.49 -18.42 0.97
N ILE A 239 -10.00 -17.19 0.97
CA ILE A 239 -9.69 -16.18 1.98
C ILE A 239 -11.00 -15.58 2.47
N LEU A 240 -11.13 -15.54 3.80
CA LEU A 240 -12.16 -14.81 4.53
C LEU A 240 -11.50 -13.64 5.26
N GLY A 241 -12.08 -12.45 5.14
CA GLY A 241 -11.56 -11.22 5.76
C GLY A 241 -10.58 -10.48 4.83
N ARG A 242 -9.49 -9.93 5.40
CA ARG A 242 -8.42 -9.22 4.67
C ARG A 242 -8.91 -8.08 3.75
N GLY A 243 -9.91 -7.32 4.21
CA GLY A 243 -10.50 -6.22 3.45
C GLY A 243 -11.50 -6.63 2.35
N TYR A 244 -11.74 -7.94 2.17
CA TYR A 244 -12.81 -8.46 1.31
C TYR A 244 -14.11 -8.68 2.07
N ASP A 245 -14.01 -9.06 3.36
CA ASP A 245 -15.15 -9.30 4.25
C ASP A 245 -15.02 -8.45 5.52
N LEU A 246 -16.16 -8.11 6.12
CA LEU A 246 -16.29 -7.39 7.38
C LEU A 246 -16.94 -8.33 8.40
N LEU A 247 -16.09 -9.20 8.96
CA LEU A 247 -16.48 -10.27 9.89
C LEU A 247 -16.76 -9.70 11.29
N PRO A 248 -17.79 -10.19 12.02
CA PRO A 248 -17.98 -9.84 13.43
C PRO A 248 -16.83 -10.38 14.28
N LYS A 249 -16.58 -9.78 15.46
CA LYS A 249 -15.58 -10.30 16.41
C LYS A 249 -15.80 -11.78 16.77
N ASN A 250 -17.06 -12.16 16.98
CA ASN A 250 -17.47 -13.53 17.25
C ASN A 250 -18.43 -13.98 16.14
N PHE A 251 -18.07 -15.05 15.43
CA PHE A 251 -18.91 -15.63 14.40
C PHE A 251 -18.74 -17.15 14.35
N SER A 252 -19.76 -17.83 13.82
CA SER A 252 -19.72 -19.25 13.48
C SER A 252 -20.59 -19.48 12.24
N TYR A 253 -19.96 -19.78 11.11
CA TYR A 253 -20.65 -20.05 9.85
C TYR A 253 -20.53 -21.52 9.46
N ARG A 254 -21.65 -22.15 9.09
CA ARG A 254 -21.63 -23.51 8.52
C ARG A 254 -21.14 -23.46 7.09
N ILE A 255 -20.20 -24.33 6.74
CA ILE A 255 -19.63 -24.43 5.39
C ILE A 255 -20.32 -25.55 4.62
N SER A 256 -20.84 -25.22 3.45
CA SER A 256 -21.17 -26.20 2.42
C SER A 256 -20.24 -26.00 1.23
N LEU A 257 -19.77 -27.10 0.66
CA LEU A 257 -18.98 -27.07 -0.57
C LEU A 257 -19.81 -27.61 -1.72
N GLU A 258 -19.89 -26.84 -2.80
CA GLU A 258 -20.54 -27.23 -4.04
C GLU A 258 -19.52 -27.31 -5.18
N LEU A 259 -19.51 -28.42 -5.90
CA LEU A 259 -18.65 -28.64 -7.06
C LEU A 259 -19.38 -29.51 -8.08
N TYR A 260 -19.44 -29.03 -9.33
CA TYR A 260 -20.16 -29.71 -10.43
C TYR A 260 -21.61 -30.06 -10.08
N GLY A 261 -22.30 -29.20 -9.35
CA GLY A 261 -23.69 -29.38 -8.92
C GLY A 261 -23.89 -30.35 -7.74
N PHE A 262 -22.82 -30.98 -7.24
CA PHE A 262 -22.86 -31.81 -6.04
C PHE A 262 -22.51 -30.98 -4.80
N THR A 263 -23.28 -31.15 -3.74
CA THR A 263 -23.03 -30.55 -2.43
C THR A 263 -22.39 -31.56 -1.48
N PHE A 264 -21.40 -31.10 -0.72
CA PHE A 264 -20.62 -31.94 0.17
C PHE A 264 -20.57 -31.35 1.58
N ILE A 265 -20.64 -32.26 2.55
CA ILE A 265 -20.37 -31.95 3.96
C ILE A 265 -18.86 -31.84 4.15
N THR A 266 -18.44 -30.81 4.87
CA THR A 266 -17.03 -30.49 5.08
C THR A 266 -16.61 -30.78 6.51
N SER A 267 -15.30 -30.98 6.72
CA SER A 267 -14.68 -31.13 8.03
C SER A 267 -13.54 -30.10 8.18
N PRO A 268 -13.65 -29.11 9.08
CA PRO A 268 -14.76 -28.89 10.02
C PRO A 268 -16.03 -28.40 9.33
N GLU A 269 -17.19 -28.70 9.94
CA GLU A 269 -18.50 -28.28 9.42
C GLU A 269 -18.74 -26.77 9.57
N ASN A 270 -18.12 -26.15 10.59
CA ASN A 270 -18.26 -24.73 10.89
C ASN A 270 -16.89 -24.01 10.88
N ILE A 271 -16.86 -22.77 10.38
CA ILE A 271 -15.76 -21.81 10.57
C ILE A 271 -16.17 -20.85 11.67
N SER A 272 -15.36 -20.75 12.73
CA SER A 272 -15.57 -19.78 13.79
C SER A 272 -14.37 -18.85 13.99
N SER A 273 -14.60 -17.77 14.73
CA SER A 273 -13.55 -16.85 15.20
C SER A 273 -12.49 -17.55 16.08
N ASP A 274 -12.84 -18.67 16.72
CA ASP A 274 -11.95 -19.39 17.64
C ASP A 274 -10.74 -20.02 16.94
N VAL A 275 -10.86 -20.26 15.63
CA VAL A 275 -9.77 -20.79 14.79
C VAL A 275 -8.51 -19.91 14.86
N CYS A 276 -8.69 -18.62 15.17
CA CYS A 276 -7.64 -17.61 15.28
C CYS A 276 -7.08 -17.40 16.69
N VAL A 277 -7.68 -17.96 17.74
CA VAL A 277 -7.29 -17.65 19.11
C VAL A 277 -5.88 -18.19 19.41
N GLY A 278 -4.96 -17.28 19.75
CA GLY A 278 -3.57 -17.59 20.08
C GLY A 278 -2.63 -17.87 18.90
N LYS A 279 -3.04 -17.54 17.67
CA LYS A 279 -2.22 -17.74 16.46
C LYS A 279 -1.93 -16.42 15.73
N GLU A 280 -0.69 -16.23 15.29
CA GLU A 280 -0.31 -15.09 14.43
C GLU A 280 -0.89 -15.18 13.01
N LEU A 281 -1.18 -16.40 12.54
CA LEU A 281 -1.75 -16.67 11.22
C LEU A 281 -2.90 -17.69 11.35
N CYS A 282 -4.13 -17.29 11.01
CA CYS A 282 -5.25 -18.22 11.01
C CYS A 282 -5.30 -19.01 9.71
N SER A 283 -4.76 -20.22 9.73
CA SER A 283 -4.87 -21.18 8.63
C SER A 283 -5.86 -22.29 8.95
N LEU A 284 -6.77 -22.59 8.01
CA LEU A 284 -7.75 -23.68 8.15
C LEU A 284 -7.69 -24.62 6.95
N ASN A 285 -7.54 -25.92 7.21
CA ASN A 285 -7.75 -26.94 6.18
C ASN A 285 -9.18 -27.45 6.28
N VAL A 286 -9.91 -27.43 5.17
CA VAL A 286 -11.27 -27.94 5.04
C VAL A 286 -11.21 -29.21 4.23
N SER A 287 -11.40 -30.35 4.89
CA SER A 287 -11.40 -31.67 4.26
C SER A 287 -12.80 -32.04 3.79
N VAL A 288 -12.89 -32.64 2.60
CA VAL A 288 -14.14 -33.15 2.03
C VAL A 288 -14.04 -34.67 1.92
N PRO A 289 -14.50 -35.43 2.94
CA PRO A 289 -14.28 -36.87 3.02
C PRO A 289 -15.04 -37.66 1.95
N GLY A 290 -16.17 -37.12 1.46
CA GLY A 290 -16.99 -37.75 0.42
C GLY A 290 -16.57 -37.45 -1.02
N LEU A 291 -15.36 -36.93 -1.24
CA LEU A 291 -14.91 -36.45 -2.55
C LEU A 291 -13.51 -36.98 -2.88
N ILE A 292 -13.35 -37.43 -4.13
CA ILE A 292 -12.04 -37.61 -4.77
C ILE A 292 -12.00 -36.70 -6.00
N THR A 293 -10.94 -35.90 -6.09
CA THR A 293 -10.71 -35.01 -7.24
C THR A 293 -9.27 -35.08 -7.72
N THR A 294 -9.06 -34.64 -8.96
CA THR A 294 -7.76 -34.65 -9.62
C THR A 294 -7.16 -33.26 -9.67
N ALA A 295 -5.84 -33.17 -9.69
CA ALA A 295 -5.15 -31.88 -9.73
C ALA A 295 -5.61 -31.05 -10.95
N GLY A 296 -6.19 -29.87 -10.70
CA GLY A 296 -6.76 -29.01 -11.75
C GLY A 296 -8.26 -29.22 -12.02
N GLY A 297 -8.93 -30.05 -11.22
CA GLY A 297 -10.39 -30.22 -11.22
C GLY A 297 -10.92 -31.04 -12.39
N ALA A 298 -10.07 -31.75 -13.14
CA ALA A 298 -10.48 -32.42 -14.38
C ALA A 298 -11.51 -33.54 -14.20
N LEU A 299 -11.66 -34.05 -12.98
CA LEU A 299 -12.52 -35.17 -12.64
C LEU A 299 -12.99 -35.06 -11.18
N LEU A 300 -14.27 -35.38 -10.96
CA LEU A 300 -14.94 -35.43 -9.66
C LEU A 300 -15.61 -36.79 -9.48
N ILE A 301 -15.31 -37.45 -8.37
CA ILE A 301 -15.97 -38.69 -7.96
C ILE A 301 -16.62 -38.42 -6.60
N PRO A 302 -17.95 -38.22 -6.54
CA PRO A 302 -18.68 -38.20 -5.29
C PRO A 302 -18.79 -39.62 -4.75
N LEU A 303 -18.43 -39.80 -3.48
CA LEU A 303 -18.46 -41.10 -2.82
C LEU A 303 -19.86 -41.39 -2.26
N PRO A 304 -20.38 -42.62 -2.41
CA PRO A 304 -21.63 -43.02 -1.78
C PRO A 304 -21.59 -42.85 -0.25
N THR A 305 -22.70 -42.41 0.34
CA THR A 305 -22.85 -42.05 1.77
C THR A 305 -22.59 -43.17 2.77
N SER A 306 -22.43 -44.42 2.30
CA SER A 306 -22.14 -45.62 3.10
C SER A 306 -20.91 -46.40 2.61
N SER A 307 -20.00 -45.73 1.89
CA SER A 307 -18.79 -46.35 1.34
C SER A 307 -17.51 -45.93 2.07
N ASN A 308 -16.62 -46.89 2.29
CA ASN A 308 -15.26 -46.64 2.75
C ASN A 308 -14.30 -46.77 1.57
N VAL A 309 -13.34 -45.86 1.47
CA VAL A 309 -12.35 -45.86 0.39
C VAL A 309 -10.95 -46.07 0.94
N TYR A 310 -10.21 -46.99 0.32
CA TYR A 310 -8.84 -47.30 0.65
C TYR A 310 -7.94 -47.24 -0.58
N GLY A 311 -6.65 -46.98 -0.36
CA GLY A 311 -5.62 -47.09 -1.40
C GLY A 311 -5.80 -46.11 -2.56
N VAL A 312 -6.29 -44.89 -2.31
CA VAL A 312 -6.48 -43.89 -3.35
C VAL A 312 -5.12 -43.43 -3.89
N VAL A 313 -4.90 -43.61 -5.18
CA VAL A 313 -3.72 -43.15 -5.91
C VAL A 313 -4.20 -42.30 -7.08
N VAL A 314 -3.90 -41.00 -7.01
CA VAL A 314 -4.21 -40.03 -8.07
C VAL A 314 -2.93 -39.70 -8.83
N ARG A 315 -2.93 -39.99 -10.13
CA ARG A 315 -1.89 -39.60 -11.11
C ARG A 315 -2.51 -38.67 -12.15
N ASP A 316 -1.70 -38.04 -13.00
CA ASP A 316 -2.18 -36.99 -13.92
C ASP A 316 -3.32 -37.42 -14.85
N ASN A 317 -3.36 -38.70 -15.25
CA ASN A 317 -4.34 -39.26 -16.20
C ASN A 317 -5.02 -40.55 -15.69
N GLU A 318 -4.82 -40.89 -14.42
CA GLU A 318 -5.29 -42.14 -13.83
C GLU A 318 -5.64 -41.95 -12.36
N VAL A 319 -6.83 -42.40 -11.96
CA VAL A 319 -7.24 -42.49 -10.56
C VAL A 319 -7.53 -43.94 -10.25
N ASN A 320 -6.89 -44.47 -9.20
CA ASN A 320 -7.08 -45.84 -8.74
C ASN A 320 -7.50 -45.84 -7.28
N PHE A 321 -8.55 -46.56 -6.93
CA PHE A 321 -9.02 -46.68 -5.55
C PHE A 321 -9.79 -47.97 -5.33
N THR A 322 -9.80 -48.43 -4.08
CA THR A 322 -10.63 -49.55 -3.65
C THR A 322 -11.78 -49.03 -2.82
N LEU A 323 -13.00 -49.37 -3.23
CA LEU A 323 -14.24 -48.95 -2.59
C LEU A 323 -14.84 -50.17 -1.89
N THR A 324 -15.22 -50.00 -0.62
CA THR A 324 -15.97 -50.98 0.15
C THR A 324 -17.37 -50.44 0.42
N THR A 325 -18.39 -51.05 -0.18
CA THR A 325 -19.81 -50.71 0.00
C THR A 325 -20.48 -51.67 0.96
N ASN A 326 -21.45 -51.15 1.72
CA ASN A 326 -22.29 -52.01 2.55
C ASN A 326 -23.11 -52.97 1.66
N PRO A 327 -23.05 -54.29 1.87
CA PRO A 327 -23.81 -55.27 1.09
C PRO A 327 -25.33 -55.00 1.05
N ASP A 328 -25.90 -54.34 2.05
CA ASP A 328 -27.33 -54.02 2.11
C ASP A 328 -27.76 -52.95 1.08
N VAL A 329 -26.82 -52.25 0.45
CA VAL A 329 -27.06 -51.12 -0.46
C VAL A 329 -26.67 -51.47 -1.91
N LEU A 330 -26.40 -52.75 -2.20
CA LEU A 330 -26.08 -53.22 -3.54
C LEU A 330 -27.34 -53.51 -4.38
N PRO A 331 -27.34 -53.21 -5.69
CA PRO A 331 -26.29 -52.52 -6.44
C PRO A 331 -26.24 -51.02 -6.14
N THR A 332 -25.03 -50.46 -6.04
CA THR A 332 -24.82 -49.01 -5.82
C THR A 332 -24.28 -48.38 -7.10
N GLU A 333 -24.79 -47.23 -7.50
CA GLU A 333 -24.24 -46.48 -8.63
C GLU A 333 -23.10 -45.56 -8.19
N LEU A 334 -21.93 -45.71 -8.82
CA LEU A 334 -20.83 -44.77 -8.72
C LEU A 334 -20.97 -43.72 -9.83
N LEU A 335 -21.03 -42.46 -9.46
CA LEU A 335 -21.10 -41.34 -10.40
C LEU A 335 -19.68 -40.79 -10.62
N ILE A 336 -19.36 -40.44 -11.85
CA ILE A 336 -18.11 -39.78 -12.21
C ILE A 336 -18.49 -38.55 -13.03
N ALA A 337 -18.27 -37.37 -12.47
CA ALA A 337 -18.56 -36.11 -13.13
C ALA A 337 -17.28 -35.49 -13.69
N TYR A 338 -17.33 -35.02 -14.93
CA TYR A 338 -16.20 -34.39 -15.60
C TYR A 338 -16.69 -33.32 -16.59
N PRO A 339 -15.96 -32.21 -16.76
CA PRO A 339 -16.33 -31.18 -17.72
C PRO A 339 -16.19 -31.73 -19.15
N LYS A 340 -17.03 -31.24 -20.07
CA LYS A 340 -17.11 -31.71 -21.47
C LYS A 340 -15.78 -31.67 -22.24
N GLY A 341 -14.83 -30.84 -21.80
CA GLY A 341 -13.46 -30.82 -22.35
C GLY A 341 -12.66 -32.08 -22.00
N THR A 342 -12.85 -32.66 -20.82
CA THR A 342 -12.13 -33.87 -20.38
C THR A 342 -12.63 -35.08 -21.16
N LYS A 343 -11.71 -35.83 -21.81
CA LYS A 343 -12.05 -37.06 -22.52
C LYS A 343 -11.86 -38.26 -21.61
N MET A 344 -12.95 -38.93 -21.26
CA MET A 344 -12.92 -40.23 -20.58
C MET A 344 -12.56 -41.34 -21.57
N LYS A 345 -11.53 -42.15 -21.26
CA LYS A 345 -11.13 -43.27 -22.12
C LYS A 345 -11.87 -44.54 -21.75
N TYR A 346 -11.73 -44.99 -20.50
CA TYR A 346 -12.39 -46.18 -19.97
C TYR A 346 -12.35 -46.18 -18.44
N VAL A 347 -13.34 -46.85 -17.84
CA VAL A 347 -13.39 -47.15 -16.40
C VAL A 347 -13.23 -48.65 -16.25
N ILE A 348 -12.31 -49.08 -15.39
CA ILE A 348 -12.08 -50.50 -15.09
C ILE A 348 -12.62 -50.77 -13.70
N VAL A 349 -13.53 -51.73 -13.57
CA VAL A 349 -14.06 -52.20 -12.29
C VAL A 349 -13.76 -53.69 -12.17
N ASN A 350 -13.00 -54.09 -11.15
CA ASN A 350 -12.61 -55.50 -10.93
C ASN A 350 -12.03 -56.18 -12.18
N ASP A 351 -11.14 -55.47 -12.89
CA ASP A 351 -10.49 -55.90 -14.14
C ASP A 351 -11.40 -56.01 -15.39
N GLU A 352 -12.69 -55.67 -15.26
CA GLU A 352 -13.60 -55.53 -16.40
C GLU A 352 -13.65 -54.08 -16.90
N VAL A 353 -13.58 -53.91 -18.23
CA VAL A 353 -13.64 -52.59 -18.88
C VAL A 353 -15.11 -52.18 -19.08
N PHE A 354 -15.51 -51.12 -18.40
CA PHE A 354 -16.80 -50.48 -18.55
C PHE A 354 -16.68 -49.22 -19.41
N SER A 355 -17.48 -49.17 -20.48
CA SER A 355 -17.80 -47.92 -21.19
C SER A 355 -18.97 -47.24 -20.49
N CYS A 356 -18.87 -45.92 -20.26
CA CYS A 356 -19.96 -45.14 -19.67
C CYS A 356 -21.28 -45.35 -20.43
N GLN A 357 -22.23 -46.07 -19.81
CA GLN A 357 -23.48 -46.50 -20.45
C GLN A 357 -24.49 -45.36 -20.62
N TYR A 358 -24.45 -44.36 -19.73
CA TYR A 358 -25.32 -43.19 -19.77
C TYR A 358 -24.47 -41.93 -19.55
N ILE A 359 -24.51 -41.01 -20.52
CA ILE A 359 -23.95 -39.67 -20.39
C ILE A 359 -25.15 -38.75 -20.24
N THR A 360 -25.45 -38.36 -19.01
CA THR A 360 -26.32 -37.20 -18.77
C THR A 360 -25.43 -35.97 -18.74
N ASP A 361 -25.80 -34.96 -19.53
CA ASP A 361 -25.16 -33.66 -19.49
C ASP A 361 -26.04 -32.63 -18.79
N PHE A 362 -25.41 -31.79 -17.98
CA PHE A 362 -26.07 -30.67 -17.34
C PHE A 362 -25.11 -29.50 -17.23
N THR A 363 -25.67 -28.31 -17.04
CA THR A 363 -24.90 -27.08 -16.91
C THR A 363 -24.82 -26.65 -15.45
N TRP A 364 -23.60 -26.45 -14.96
CA TRP A 364 -23.34 -25.92 -13.61
C TRP A 364 -22.55 -24.62 -13.72
N TYR A 365 -23.19 -23.48 -13.41
CA TYR A 365 -22.60 -22.13 -13.52
C TYR A 365 -21.84 -21.89 -14.85
N ASP A 366 -22.52 -22.14 -15.97
CA ASP A 366 -22.02 -22.07 -17.35
C ASP A 366 -20.98 -23.14 -17.76
N ILE A 367 -20.68 -24.11 -16.89
CA ILE A 367 -19.81 -25.24 -17.20
C ILE A 367 -20.67 -26.44 -17.59
N ASN A 368 -20.43 -26.98 -18.79
CA ASN A 368 -21.07 -28.23 -19.25
C ASN A 368 -20.39 -29.43 -18.60
N ILE A 369 -21.12 -30.17 -17.77
CA ILE A 369 -20.66 -31.36 -17.06
C ILE A 369 -21.28 -32.59 -17.69
N ASN A 370 -20.46 -33.59 -17.95
CA ASN A 370 -20.88 -34.94 -18.31
C ASN A 370 -20.80 -35.82 -17.06
N LEU A 371 -21.85 -36.63 -16.87
CA LEU A 371 -21.91 -37.60 -15.79
C LEU A 371 -21.86 -39.01 -16.37
N CYS A 372 -20.96 -39.83 -15.84
CA CYS A 372 -20.85 -41.25 -16.15
C CYS A 372 -21.25 -42.06 -14.92
N SER A 373 -22.29 -42.88 -15.03
CA SER A 373 -22.68 -43.83 -13.98
C SER A 373 -22.08 -45.21 -14.24
N VAL A 374 -21.62 -45.86 -13.17
CA VAL A 374 -21.09 -47.23 -13.18
C VAL A 374 -21.75 -48.01 -12.05
N LEU A 375 -22.41 -49.12 -12.39
CA LEU A 375 -23.08 -49.98 -11.42
C LEU A 375 -22.05 -50.87 -10.70
N LEU A 376 -22.02 -50.78 -9.37
CA LEU A 376 -21.20 -51.61 -8.51
C LEU A 376 -22.00 -52.82 -8.03
N LEU A 377 -21.52 -54.01 -8.40
CA LEU A 377 -22.18 -55.30 -8.12
C LEU A 377 -21.57 -56.05 -6.94
N SER A 378 -20.41 -55.59 -6.44
CA SER A 378 -19.62 -56.26 -5.39
C SER A 378 -19.45 -55.35 -4.18
N ASN A 379 -19.29 -55.96 -3.00
CA ASN A 379 -19.02 -55.27 -1.74
C ASN A 379 -17.63 -54.62 -1.71
N VAL A 380 -16.64 -55.22 -2.37
CA VAL A 380 -15.31 -54.68 -2.58
C VAL A 380 -15.10 -54.55 -4.08
N THR A 381 -14.84 -53.32 -4.52
CA THR A 381 -14.62 -52.99 -5.93
C THR A 381 -13.33 -52.21 -6.09
N ASN A 382 -12.45 -52.71 -6.96
CA ASN A 382 -11.28 -51.97 -7.39
C ASN A 382 -11.66 -51.14 -8.63
N VAL A 383 -11.57 -49.82 -8.51
CA VAL A 383 -11.99 -48.89 -9.56
C VAL A 383 -10.77 -48.13 -10.06
N ARG A 384 -10.53 -48.23 -11.37
CA ARG A 384 -9.50 -47.48 -12.07
C ARG A 384 -10.11 -46.65 -13.19
N VAL A 385 -9.93 -45.34 -13.10
CA VAL A 385 -10.47 -44.37 -14.05
C VAL A 385 -9.33 -43.79 -14.87
N ILE A 386 -9.38 -43.92 -16.19
CA ILE A 386 -8.37 -43.40 -17.11
C ILE A 386 -8.98 -42.33 -18.02
N TYR A 387 -8.37 -41.15 -18.02
CA TYR A 387 -8.88 -39.96 -18.70
C TYR A 387 -7.75 -39.12 -19.31
N GLU A 388 -8.11 -38.20 -20.18
CA GLU A 388 -7.20 -37.20 -20.74
C GLU A 388 -7.52 -35.83 -20.14
N LYS A 389 -6.56 -35.30 -19.39
CA LYS A 389 -6.72 -34.09 -18.59
C LYS A 389 -6.87 -32.83 -19.44
N ILE A 390 -7.93 -32.07 -19.18
CA ILE A 390 -8.04 -30.65 -19.52
C ILE A 390 -8.29 -29.88 -18.23
N PHE A 391 -7.70 -28.69 -18.10
CA PHE A 391 -7.91 -27.84 -16.91
C PHE A 391 -9.39 -27.47 -16.75
N SER A 392 -9.90 -27.55 -15.51
CA SER A 392 -11.26 -27.11 -15.20
C SER A 392 -11.39 -25.61 -15.42
N GLU A 393 -12.46 -25.22 -16.10
CA GLU A 393 -12.88 -23.82 -16.20
C GLU A 393 -13.37 -23.31 -14.83
N LYS A 394 -13.34 -21.98 -14.66
CA LYS A 394 -13.82 -21.31 -13.45
C LYS A 394 -15.34 -21.09 -13.57
N PRO A 395 -16.15 -21.44 -12.56
CA PRO A 395 -17.60 -21.25 -12.62
C PRO A 395 -17.97 -19.76 -12.70
N SER A 396 -19.00 -19.47 -13.49
CA SER A 396 -19.56 -18.14 -13.72
C SER A 396 -20.50 -17.75 -12.56
N ILE A 397 -19.93 -17.50 -11.38
CA ILE A 397 -20.67 -17.05 -10.20
C ILE A 397 -20.01 -15.82 -9.58
N SER A 398 -20.83 -14.84 -9.20
CA SER A 398 -20.38 -13.68 -8.43
C SER A 398 -20.22 -14.05 -6.96
N GLU A 399 -19.06 -13.74 -6.40
CA GLU A 399 -18.84 -13.92 -4.97
C GLU A 399 -19.71 -12.94 -4.18
N ARG A 400 -20.39 -13.47 -3.15
CA ARG A 400 -21.11 -12.68 -2.16
C ARG A 400 -20.26 -12.61 -0.90
N ARG A 401 -19.66 -11.45 -0.64
CA ARG A 401 -18.81 -11.22 0.53
C ARG A 401 -19.62 -10.88 1.78
N ILE A 402 -19.10 -11.23 2.95
CA ILE A 402 -19.80 -11.06 4.23
C ILE A 402 -19.60 -9.63 4.74
N VAL A 403 -20.69 -8.96 5.10
CA VAL A 403 -20.65 -7.61 5.68
C VAL A 403 -21.53 -7.56 6.92
N SER A 404 -20.92 -7.52 8.11
CA SER A 404 -21.65 -7.35 9.37
C SER A 404 -21.97 -5.88 9.65
N MET A 405 -23.24 -5.54 9.86
CA MET A 405 -23.65 -4.15 10.11
C MET A 405 -23.09 -3.59 11.43
N SER A 406 -22.79 -4.43 12.43
CA SER A 406 -22.29 -4.00 13.74
C SER A 406 -20.85 -3.49 13.73
N GLU A 407 -20.03 -3.94 12.77
CA GLU A 407 -18.61 -3.58 12.68
C GLU A 407 -18.35 -2.41 11.72
N ILE A 408 -19.39 -1.86 11.07
CA ILE A 408 -19.24 -0.69 10.19
C ILE A 408 -18.68 0.52 10.96
N PRO A 409 -19.15 0.88 12.17
CA PRO A 409 -18.62 2.03 12.91
C PRO A 409 -17.15 1.87 13.30
N SER A 410 -16.73 0.68 13.75
CA SER A 410 -15.35 0.38 14.14
C SER A 410 -14.42 0.42 12.92
N PHE A 411 -14.88 -0.08 11.78
CA PHE A 411 -14.18 0.00 10.50
C PHE A 411 -14.02 1.46 10.01
N ILE A 412 -15.09 2.27 10.08
CA ILE A 412 -15.00 3.70 9.72
C ILE A 412 -14.01 4.42 10.63
N ALA A 413 -14.05 4.17 11.93
CA ALA A 413 -13.15 4.79 12.90
C ALA A 413 -11.67 4.43 12.64
N THR A 414 -11.39 3.17 12.30
CA THR A 414 -10.03 2.73 11.92
C THR A 414 -9.57 3.34 10.60
N MET A 415 -10.45 3.46 9.60
CA MET A 415 -10.12 4.15 8.36
C MET A 415 -9.79 5.64 8.59
N ILE A 416 -10.56 6.33 9.42
CA ILE A 416 -10.31 7.73 9.79
C ILE A 416 -8.99 7.86 10.54
N SER A 417 -8.70 6.98 11.51
CA SER A 417 -7.47 7.06 12.29
C SER A 417 -6.22 6.81 11.44
N ILE A 418 -6.28 5.87 10.49
CA ILE A 418 -5.24 5.65 9.49
C ILE A 418 -5.03 6.92 8.65
N GLY A 419 -6.11 7.52 8.15
CA GLY A 419 -6.07 8.77 7.40
C GLY A 419 -5.43 9.92 8.18
N MET A 420 -5.79 10.06 9.45
CA MET A 420 -5.22 11.06 10.36
C MET A 420 -3.73 10.82 10.65
N ALA A 421 -3.31 9.56 10.82
CA ALA A 421 -1.91 9.21 11.00
C ALA A 421 -1.06 9.62 9.78
N PHE A 422 -1.58 9.42 8.56
CA PHE A 422 -0.93 9.87 7.34
C PHE A 422 -0.82 11.41 7.29
N ILE A 423 -1.90 12.14 7.59
CA ILE A 423 -1.86 13.61 7.64
C ILE A 423 -0.81 14.09 8.64
N TYR A 424 -0.78 13.49 9.83
CA TYR A 424 0.17 13.89 10.86
C TYR A 424 1.63 13.66 10.42
N SER A 425 1.94 12.44 9.96
CA SER A 425 3.30 12.04 9.59
C SER A 425 3.81 12.78 8.34
N LEU A 426 2.94 13.05 7.37
CA LEU A 426 3.35 13.50 6.04
C LEU A 426 3.08 14.97 5.75
N VAL A 427 2.14 15.57 6.47
CA VAL A 427 1.78 16.98 6.26
C VAL A 427 2.18 17.79 7.48
N PHE A 428 1.73 17.40 8.67
CA PHE A 428 1.93 18.19 9.88
C PHE A 428 3.41 18.27 10.29
N LEU A 429 4.10 17.14 10.47
CA LEU A 429 5.50 17.13 10.91
C LEU A 429 6.45 17.84 9.92
N PRO A 430 6.41 17.58 8.60
CA PRO A 430 7.22 18.33 7.64
C PRO A 430 6.90 19.83 7.63
N SER A 431 5.62 20.21 7.76
CA SER A 431 5.25 21.63 7.81
C SER A 431 5.82 22.33 9.05
N LEU A 432 5.77 21.68 10.21
CA LEU A 432 6.36 22.19 11.43
C LEU A 432 7.88 22.35 11.30
N TYR A 433 8.54 21.40 10.64
CA TYR A 433 9.96 21.50 10.33
C TYR A 433 10.29 22.68 9.42
N LEU A 434 9.50 22.92 8.37
CA LEU A 434 9.67 24.08 7.48
C LEU A 434 9.49 25.40 8.24
N ILE A 435 8.54 25.49 9.18
CA ILE A 435 8.36 26.67 10.04
C ILE A 435 9.60 26.91 10.90
N LEU A 436 10.20 25.85 11.45
CA LEU A 436 11.46 25.95 12.19
C LEU A 436 12.59 26.48 11.29
N LEU A 437 12.74 25.95 10.07
CA LEU A 437 13.73 26.45 9.11
C LEU A 437 13.51 27.93 8.77
N LEU A 438 12.26 28.35 8.55
CA LEU A 438 11.94 29.77 8.31
C LEU A 438 12.29 30.65 9.52
N SER A 439 12.01 30.19 10.74
CA SER A 439 12.36 30.91 11.97
C SER A 439 13.87 31.07 12.12
N VAL A 440 14.63 29.99 11.92
CA VAL A 440 16.11 30.01 11.94
C VAL A 440 16.66 30.93 10.85
N SER A 441 16.10 30.86 9.63
CA SER A 441 16.46 31.74 8.52
C SER A 441 16.22 33.22 8.85
N ALA A 442 15.08 33.55 9.45
CA ALA A 442 14.77 34.92 9.85
C ALA A 442 15.69 35.43 10.97
N SER A 443 16.06 34.56 11.92
CA SER A 443 17.02 34.89 12.98
C SER A 443 18.41 35.19 12.41
N LEU A 444 18.91 34.31 11.54
CA LEU A 444 20.20 34.49 10.88
C LEU A 444 20.20 35.73 9.96
N ALA A 445 19.09 36.00 9.26
CA ALA A 445 18.93 37.20 8.45
C ALA A 445 19.00 38.50 9.26
N ARG A 446 18.44 38.52 10.49
CA ARG A 446 18.53 39.69 11.38
C ARG A 446 19.94 39.94 11.86
N PHE A 447 20.70 38.88 12.11
CA PHE A 447 22.12 38.95 12.44
C PHE A 447 22.93 39.53 11.27
N LEU A 448 22.78 38.96 10.06
CA LEU A 448 23.45 39.43 8.84
C LEU A 448 23.05 40.86 8.44
N GLY A 449 21.76 41.21 8.61
CA GLY A 449 21.22 42.53 8.26
C GLY A 449 21.53 43.65 9.26
N GLY A 450 22.13 43.33 10.42
CA GLY A 450 22.55 44.30 11.44
C GLY A 450 21.41 45.04 12.16
N ARG A 451 20.19 44.47 12.18
CA ARG A 451 19.02 45.06 12.86
C ARG A 451 18.79 44.55 14.29
N GLY A 452 19.63 43.64 14.80
CA GLY A 452 19.32 42.84 15.99
C GLY A 452 20.14 43.06 17.26
N LEU A 453 21.27 43.78 17.23
CA LEU A 453 22.09 43.98 18.44
C LEU A 453 22.50 45.45 18.56
N PRO A 454 21.97 46.20 19.55
CA PRO A 454 22.64 47.41 20.01
C PRO A 454 23.90 46.94 20.73
N ILE A 455 24.99 46.75 19.99
CA ILE A 455 26.31 46.69 20.63
C ILE A 455 26.58 48.12 21.08
N ARG A 456 26.17 48.45 22.31
CA ARG A 456 26.75 49.57 23.05
C ARG A 456 28.20 49.17 23.29
N ILE A 457 29.07 49.61 22.39
CA ILE A 457 30.50 49.70 22.68
C ILE A 457 30.58 50.81 23.75
N PHE A 458 30.95 50.40 24.97
CA PHE A 458 31.26 51.31 26.06
C PHE A 458 32.50 52.14 25.75
#